data_AF-A0A9Q1J5E0-F1
#
_entry.id   AF-A0A9Q1J5E0-F1
#
_cell.length_a   1.000
_cell.length_b   1.000
_cell.length_c   1.000
_cell.angle_alpha   90.00
_cell.angle_beta   90.00
_cell.angle_gamma   90.00
#
_symmetry.space_group_name_H-M   'P 1'
#
loop_
_entity.id
_entity.type
_entity.pdbx_description
1 polymer ?
#
loop_
_entity_poly.entity_id
_entity_poly.type
_entity_poly.pdbx_seq_one_letter_code
_entity_poly.pdbx_strand_id
1 'polypeptide(L)'
;MENRPVNYGSNATVTVPPAHRSIMDLNRVLLLLLYMSASKVQDVQTRPNDFVCDLQARRSMNKVEEMKSAMGECEGSSLLPSAIPLPCVKVNMGAWGKKSLQEKRAQVLAALKTLAEGLQRVRAKIQNGCQSTLLERLEHSVTNYRHIVERLEILDGGAPSHLARPQHHHHCTYLSYE
;
A
#
# COMPACT_ATOMS: atom_id res chain seq x y z
N MET A 1 73.88 38.83 -46.26
CA MET A 1 73.63 38.49 -47.67
C MET A 1 73.19 37.04 -47.68
N GLU A 2 72.06 36.60 -48.21
CA GLU A 2 71.04 37.21 -49.07
C GLU A 2 70.07 36.04 -49.39
N ASN A 3 68.75 36.25 -49.19
CA ASN A 3 67.59 35.61 -49.85
C ASN A 3 67.42 34.06 -49.80
N ARG A 4 66.24 33.47 -49.53
CA ARG A 4 64.91 33.65 -50.15
C ARG A 4 63.78 32.99 -49.30
N PRO A 5 62.48 33.29 -49.57
CA PRO A 5 61.29 32.82 -48.83
C PRO A 5 60.54 31.66 -49.53
N VAL A 6 59.31 31.34 -49.02
CA VAL A 6 58.13 30.62 -49.61
C VAL A 6 57.75 29.34 -48.81
N ASN A 7 56.51 28.96 -48.46
CA ASN A 7 55.15 29.52 -48.40
C ASN A 7 54.22 28.41 -47.80
N TYR A 8 52.97 28.79 -47.46
CA TYR A 8 51.74 28.01 -47.25
C TYR A 8 51.51 27.32 -45.90
N GLY A 9 51.04 28.11 -44.91
CA GLY A 9 50.30 27.59 -43.77
C GLY A 9 48.79 27.68 -44.01
N SER A 10 48.17 26.57 -44.39
CA SER A 10 46.70 26.42 -44.45
C SER A 10 46.30 25.16 -43.69
N ASN A 11 46.09 25.29 -42.38
CA ASN A 11 45.50 24.23 -41.57
C ASN A 11 44.28 24.83 -40.86
N ALA A 12 43.15 24.82 -41.56
CA ALA A 12 41.85 25.22 -41.01
C ALA A 12 41.51 24.34 -39.80
N THR A 13 41.42 24.96 -38.62
CA THR A 13 40.87 24.32 -37.42
C THR A 13 39.36 24.55 -37.42
N VAL A 14 38.62 23.50 -37.74
CA VAL A 14 37.16 23.47 -37.57
C VAL A 14 36.86 23.33 -36.08
N THR A 15 36.46 24.43 -35.44
CA THR A 15 35.91 24.42 -34.09
C THR A 15 34.52 23.79 -34.10
N VAL A 16 34.43 22.56 -33.58
CA VAL A 16 33.16 21.92 -33.21
C VAL A 16 32.65 22.59 -31.92
N PRO A 17 31.42 23.12 -31.87
CA PRO A 17 30.89 23.70 -30.64
C PRO A 17 30.67 22.61 -29.60
N PRO A 18 30.97 22.86 -28.31
CA PRO A 18 30.77 21.86 -27.28
C PRO A 18 29.27 21.57 -27.10
N ALA A 19 28.95 20.28 -26.99
CA ALA A 19 27.62 19.80 -26.63
C ALA A 19 27.17 20.49 -25.33
N HIS A 20 26.11 21.29 -25.43
CA HIS A 20 25.50 22.01 -24.32
C HIS A 20 24.84 21.01 -23.37
N ARG A 21 25.62 20.44 -22.46
CA ARG A 21 25.10 19.61 -21.36
C ARG A 21 24.40 20.58 -20.40
N SER A 22 23.08 20.70 -20.52
CA SER A 22 22.27 21.46 -19.57
C SER A 22 22.44 20.87 -18.17
N ILE A 23 23.30 21.48 -17.38
CA ILE A 23 23.30 21.34 -15.92
C ILE A 23 21.99 21.99 -15.49
N MET A 24 21.02 21.17 -15.10
CA MET A 24 19.79 21.65 -14.48
C MET A 24 20.19 22.43 -13.24
N ASP A 25 20.00 23.75 -13.29
CA ASP A 25 20.36 24.65 -12.19
C ASP A 25 19.71 24.13 -10.90
N LEU A 26 20.52 23.92 -9.87
CA LEU A 26 20.06 23.42 -8.57
C LEU A 26 18.93 24.30 -8.01
N ASN A 27 18.96 25.61 -8.29
CA ASN A 27 17.90 26.53 -7.92
C ASN A 27 16.61 26.25 -8.68
N ARG A 28 16.69 25.87 -9.97
CA ARG A 28 15.51 25.44 -10.74
C ARG A 28 14.94 24.12 -10.22
N VAL A 29 15.80 23.17 -9.87
CA VAL A 29 15.37 21.89 -9.26
C VAL A 29 14.68 22.15 -7.93
N LEU A 30 15.28 22.98 -7.07
CA LEU A 30 14.71 23.34 -5.77
C LEU A 30 13.37 24.07 -5.92
N LEU A 31 13.26 25.03 -6.85
CA LEU A 31 12.01 25.72 -7.14
C LEU A 31 10.93 24.77 -7.66
N LEU A 32 11.28 23.78 -8.48
CA LEU A 32 10.33 22.77 -8.94
C LEU A 32 9.87 21.87 -7.78
N LEU A 33 10.76 21.45 -6.89
CA LEU A 33 10.39 20.67 -5.71
C LEU A 33 9.49 21.45 -4.75
N LEU A 34 9.82 22.72 -4.50
CA LEU A 34 9.01 23.63 -3.70
C LEU A 34 7.64 23.84 -4.36
N TYR A 35 7.60 24.07 -5.67
CA TYR A 35 6.36 24.21 -6.43
C TYR A 35 5.51 22.92 -6.39
N MET A 36 6.11 21.74 -6.51
CA MET A 36 5.37 20.47 -6.39
C MET A 36 4.85 20.22 -4.98
N SER A 37 5.60 20.66 -3.95
CA SER A 37 5.17 20.55 -2.55
C SER A 37 4.11 21.59 -2.15
N ALA A 38 4.15 22.77 -2.77
CA ALA A 38 3.23 23.88 -2.52
C ALA A 38 2.01 23.86 -3.45
N SER A 39 2.12 23.19 -4.60
CA SER A 39 0.99 22.84 -5.44
C SER A 39 0.11 21.93 -4.60
N LYS A 40 -1.02 22.48 -4.17
CA LYS A 40 -2.11 21.69 -3.63
C LYS A 40 -2.44 20.67 -4.71
N VAL A 41 -1.95 19.44 -4.54
CA VAL A 41 -2.48 18.29 -5.24
C VAL A 41 -3.97 18.41 -4.98
N GLN A 42 -4.75 18.74 -6.02
CA GLN A 42 -6.19 18.56 -5.92
C GLN A 42 -6.29 17.12 -5.49
N ASP A 43 -6.78 16.93 -4.26
CA ASP A 43 -7.05 15.62 -3.74
C ASP A 43 -8.06 15.07 -4.75
N VAL A 44 -7.55 14.36 -5.77
CA VAL A 44 -8.36 13.53 -6.65
C VAL A 44 -8.73 12.43 -5.69
N GLN A 45 -9.72 12.77 -4.88
CA GLN A 45 -10.12 12.05 -3.72
C GLN A 45 -10.83 10.85 -4.31
N THR A 46 -10.04 9.85 -4.68
CA THR A 46 -10.55 8.60 -5.23
C THR A 46 -11.51 8.11 -4.18
N ARG A 47 -12.80 8.10 -4.52
CA ARG A 47 -13.80 7.71 -3.54
C ARG A 47 -13.50 6.25 -3.22
N PRO A 48 -13.58 5.82 -1.96
CA PRO A 48 -13.40 4.41 -1.63
C PRO A 48 -14.29 3.49 -2.49
N ASN A 49 -15.44 4.00 -2.95
CA ASN A 49 -16.32 3.33 -3.90
C ASN A 49 -15.69 3.14 -5.29
N ASP A 50 -14.96 4.11 -5.84
CA ASP A 50 -14.26 3.98 -7.12
C ASP A 50 -13.23 2.84 -7.07
N PHE A 51 -12.61 2.68 -5.91
CA PHE A 51 -11.67 1.59 -5.65
C PHE A 51 -12.37 0.23 -5.48
N VAL A 52 -13.41 0.14 -4.65
CA VAL A 52 -14.09 -1.14 -4.34
C VAL A 52 -14.90 -1.65 -5.53
N CYS A 53 -15.48 -0.77 -6.34
CA CYS A 53 -16.25 -1.16 -7.51
C CYS A 53 -15.36 -1.55 -8.71
N ASP A 54 -14.09 -1.13 -8.74
CA ASP A 54 -13.15 -1.50 -9.79
C ASP A 54 -12.59 -2.92 -9.57
N LEU A 55 -12.74 -3.79 -10.57
CA LEU A 55 -12.27 -5.18 -10.49
C LEU A 55 -10.74 -5.27 -10.50
N GLN A 56 -10.07 -4.45 -11.29
CA GLN A 56 -8.62 -4.49 -11.45
C GLN A 56 -7.92 -3.96 -10.20
N ALA A 57 -8.45 -2.91 -9.57
CA ALA A 57 -8.02 -2.35 -8.31
C ALA A 57 -8.20 -3.36 -7.17
N ARG A 58 -9.35 -4.04 -7.11
CA ARG A 58 -9.55 -5.14 -6.14
C ARG A 58 -8.54 -6.28 -6.32
N ARG A 59 -8.29 -6.70 -7.57
CA ARG A 59 -7.28 -7.73 -7.88
C ARG A 59 -5.87 -7.29 -7.53
N SER A 60 -5.52 -6.03 -7.81
CA SER A 60 -4.18 -5.52 -7.55
C SER A 60 -3.87 -5.39 -6.05
N MET A 61 -4.87 -5.10 -5.22
CA MET A 61 -4.69 -5.09 -3.77
C MET A 61 -4.75 -6.46 -3.12
N ASN A 62 -5.39 -7.45 -3.74
CA ASN A 62 -5.41 -8.81 -3.22
C ASN A 62 -4.06 -9.51 -3.48
N LYS A 63 -3.11 -9.26 -2.59
CA LYS A 63 -1.75 -9.82 -2.64
C LYS A 63 -1.53 -10.98 -1.67
N VAL A 64 -2.61 -11.56 -1.13
CA VAL A 64 -2.52 -12.58 -0.09
C VAL A 64 -1.76 -13.82 -0.55
N GLU A 65 -2.05 -14.36 -1.74
CA GLU A 65 -1.33 -15.54 -2.25
C GLU A 65 0.13 -15.25 -2.59
N GLU A 66 0.43 -14.05 -3.12
CA GLU A 66 1.82 -13.59 -3.35
C GLU A 66 2.60 -13.53 -2.04
N MET A 67 2.02 -12.91 -1.00
CA MET A 67 2.61 -12.82 0.33
C MET A 67 2.77 -14.19 1.00
N LYS A 68 1.79 -15.09 0.82
CA LYS A 68 1.84 -16.46 1.35
C LYS A 68 2.97 -17.26 0.71
N SER A 69 3.12 -17.18 -0.61
CA SER A 69 4.25 -17.82 -1.31
C SER A 69 5.59 -17.27 -0.82
N ALA A 70 5.74 -15.94 -0.78
CA ALA A 70 6.96 -15.29 -0.32
C ALA A 70 7.29 -15.60 1.16
N MET A 71 6.27 -15.79 2.00
CA MET A 71 6.47 -16.19 3.40
C MET A 71 7.11 -17.57 3.48
N GLY A 72 6.70 -18.52 2.63
CA GLY A 72 7.28 -19.86 2.57
C GLY A 72 8.77 -19.87 2.21
N GLU A 73 9.24 -18.86 1.48
CA GLU A 73 10.64 -18.70 1.08
C GLU A 73 11.52 -18.10 2.19
N CYS A 74 10.92 -17.48 3.22
CA CYS A 74 11.69 -16.98 4.36
C CYS A 74 12.19 -18.14 5.24
N GLU A 75 13.43 -18.08 5.70
CA GLU A 75 13.91 -19.01 6.74
C GLU A 75 13.06 -18.89 8.01
N GLY A 76 12.75 -20.03 8.65
CA GLY A 76 11.90 -20.08 9.86
C GLY A 76 10.42 -19.80 9.61
N SER A 77 9.95 -19.86 8.35
CA SER A 77 8.57 -19.51 7.92
C SER A 77 7.45 -20.27 8.64
N SER A 78 7.76 -21.40 9.26
CA SER A 78 6.80 -22.23 10.00
C SER A 78 6.50 -21.72 11.41
N LEU A 79 7.28 -20.77 11.96
CA LEU A 79 7.18 -20.37 13.36
C LEU A 79 7.06 -18.86 13.54
N LEU A 80 5.82 -18.40 13.76
CA LEU A 80 5.61 -17.07 14.32
C LEU A 80 5.96 -17.07 15.82
N PRO A 81 6.57 -16.01 16.36
CA PRO A 81 6.95 -15.94 17.77
C PRO A 81 5.75 -15.91 18.73
N SER A 82 4.54 -15.67 18.22
CA SER A 82 3.29 -15.92 18.94
C SER A 82 2.12 -16.06 17.98
N ALA A 83 1.05 -16.72 18.44
CA ALA A 83 -0.19 -16.84 17.69
C ALA A 83 -0.80 -15.46 17.36
N ILE A 84 -1.27 -15.32 16.12
CA ILE A 84 -2.06 -14.17 15.69
C ILE A 84 -3.54 -14.50 15.93
N PRO A 85 -4.30 -13.68 16.66
CA PRO A 85 -5.74 -13.83 16.69
C PRO A 85 -6.30 -13.55 15.30
N LEU A 86 -6.94 -14.55 14.71
CA LEU A 86 -7.57 -14.45 13.41
C LEU A 86 -9.06 -14.17 13.58
N PRO A 87 -9.64 -13.23 12.80
CA PRO A 87 -11.06 -13.00 12.82
C PRO A 87 -11.82 -14.22 12.28
N CYS A 88 -13.06 -14.40 12.73
CA CYS A 88 -13.95 -15.43 12.20
C CYS A 88 -14.20 -15.20 10.71
N VAL A 89 -13.64 -16.05 9.85
CA VAL A 89 -13.86 -15.98 8.39
C VAL A 89 -15.10 -16.73 7.93
N LYS A 90 -15.66 -17.62 8.77
CA LYS A 90 -16.86 -18.41 8.41
C LYS A 90 -18.12 -17.57 8.58
N VAL A 91 -18.63 -17.05 7.47
CA VAL A 91 -19.86 -16.27 7.43
C VAL A 91 -21.04 -17.20 7.15
N ASN A 92 -22.03 -17.25 8.05
CA ASN A 92 -23.31 -17.87 7.72
C ASN A 92 -24.08 -16.93 6.78
N MET A 93 -24.18 -17.29 5.50
CA MET A 93 -24.79 -16.43 4.48
C MET A 93 -26.26 -16.09 4.75
N GLY A 94 -27.02 -17.02 5.36
CA GLY A 94 -28.42 -16.79 5.74
C GLY A 94 -28.58 -15.76 6.86
N ALA A 95 -27.72 -15.82 7.88
CA ALA A 95 -27.69 -14.84 8.97
C ALA A 95 -27.09 -13.50 8.50
N TRP A 96 -26.07 -13.56 7.65
CA TRP A 96 -25.43 -12.39 7.05
C TRP A 96 -26.38 -11.60 6.17
N GLY A 97 -27.17 -12.28 5.33
CA GLY A 97 -28.16 -11.66 4.46
C GLY A 97 -29.16 -10.78 5.23
N LYS A 98 -29.51 -11.19 6.45
CA LYS A 98 -30.47 -10.49 7.33
C LYS A 98 -29.89 -9.27 8.05
N LYS A 99 -28.57 -9.07 8.05
CA LYS A 99 -27.92 -7.93 8.72
C LYS A 99 -28.04 -6.66 7.91
N SER A 100 -28.23 -5.53 8.60
CA SER A 100 -28.16 -4.21 7.99
C SER A 100 -26.78 -3.93 7.42
N LEU A 101 -26.67 -2.96 6.51
CA LEU A 101 -25.38 -2.62 5.91
C LEU A 101 -24.41 -2.04 6.95
N GLN A 102 -24.93 -1.31 7.95
CA GLN A 102 -24.14 -0.85 9.10
C GLN A 102 -23.63 -2.00 9.97
N GLU A 103 -24.46 -3.01 10.25
CA GLU A 103 -24.02 -4.19 11.02
C GLU A 103 -22.92 -4.96 10.28
N LYS A 104 -23.07 -5.13 8.95
CA LYS A 104 -22.03 -5.76 8.11
C LYS A 104 -20.74 -4.96 8.15
N ARG A 105 -20.81 -3.64 7.98
CA ARG A 105 -19.65 -2.74 8.07
C ARG A 105 -18.95 -2.86 9.43
N ALA A 106 -19.72 -2.78 10.52
CA ALA A 106 -19.18 -2.88 11.88
C ALA A 106 -18.47 -4.22 12.12
N GLN A 107 -19.04 -5.33 11.63
CA GLN A 107 -18.41 -6.65 11.74
C GLN A 107 -17.10 -6.74 10.94
N VAL A 108 -17.09 -6.24 9.70
CA VAL A 108 -15.86 -6.21 8.88
C VAL A 108 -14.78 -5.33 9.52
N LEU A 109 -15.14 -4.15 10.00
CA LEU A 109 -14.20 -3.25 10.68
C LEU A 109 -13.61 -3.86 11.95
N ALA A 110 -14.44 -4.53 12.77
CA ALA A 110 -13.98 -5.22 13.97
C ALA A 110 -13.01 -6.37 13.64
N ALA A 111 -13.31 -7.14 12.58
CA ALA A 111 -12.45 -8.21 12.11
C ALA A 111 -11.08 -7.69 11.62
N LEU A 112 -11.08 -6.65 10.79
CA LEU A 112 -9.85 -6.03 10.27
C LEU A 112 -9.01 -5.41 11.40
N LYS A 113 -9.66 -4.75 12.38
CA LYS A 113 -8.98 -4.21 13.56
C LYS A 113 -8.30 -5.32 14.38
N THR A 114 -9.01 -6.40 14.65
CA THR A 114 -8.48 -7.55 15.40
C THR A 114 -7.24 -8.14 14.73
N LEU A 115 -7.30 -8.29 13.40
CA LEU A 115 -6.18 -8.82 12.62
C LEU A 115 -4.98 -7.86 12.62
N ALA A 116 -5.21 -6.57 12.41
CA ALA A 116 -4.15 -5.54 12.43
C ALA A 116 -3.43 -5.51 13.78
N GLU A 117 -4.17 -5.49 14.89
CA GLU A 117 -3.59 -5.53 16.24
C GLU A 117 -2.80 -6.83 16.51
N GLY A 118 -3.27 -7.97 15.96
CA GLY A 118 -2.56 -9.24 16.01
C GLY A 118 -1.23 -9.22 15.28
N LEU A 119 -1.22 -8.71 14.05
CA LEU A 119 -0.03 -8.55 13.22
C LEU A 119 0.98 -7.61 13.87
N GLN A 120 0.52 -6.46 14.37
CA GLN A 120 1.36 -5.48 15.06
C GLN A 120 2.09 -6.10 16.28
N ARG A 121 1.37 -6.89 17.10
CA ARG A 121 1.98 -7.57 18.26
C ARG A 121 3.03 -8.61 17.87
N VAL A 122 2.80 -9.34 16.78
CA VAL A 122 3.77 -10.33 16.29
C VAL A 122 4.99 -9.63 15.69
N ARG A 123 4.77 -8.60 14.88
CA ARG A 123 5.83 -7.79 14.28
C ARG A 123 6.75 -7.19 15.34
N ALA A 124 6.21 -6.69 16.45
CA ALA A 124 6.99 -6.14 17.55
C ALA A 124 7.98 -7.14 18.19
N LYS A 125 7.83 -8.45 17.93
CA LYS A 125 8.70 -9.52 18.44
C LYS A 125 9.66 -10.07 17.39
N ILE A 126 9.49 -9.72 16.12
CA ILE A 126 10.33 -10.20 15.02
C ILE A 126 11.38 -9.12 14.75
N GLN A 127 12.63 -9.54 14.65
CA GLN A 127 13.72 -8.65 14.26
C GLN A 127 13.71 -8.40 12.75
N ASN A 128 14.49 -7.43 12.27
CA ASN A 128 14.63 -7.13 10.86
C ASN A 128 14.90 -8.40 10.03
N GLY A 129 14.22 -8.56 8.90
CA GLY A 129 14.37 -9.74 8.04
C GLY A 129 13.18 -9.97 7.11
N CYS A 130 13.27 -11.03 6.31
CA CYS A 130 12.27 -11.42 5.31
C CYS A 130 10.85 -11.47 5.88
N GLN A 131 10.66 -12.18 7.01
CA GLN A 131 9.35 -12.31 7.67
C GLN A 131 8.81 -10.97 8.18
N SER A 132 9.67 -10.13 8.77
CA SER A 132 9.27 -8.81 9.27
C SER A 132 8.74 -7.94 8.14
N THR A 133 9.43 -7.90 7.00
CA THR A 133 9.02 -7.11 5.83
C THR A 133 7.68 -7.60 5.26
N LEU A 134 7.46 -8.91 5.21
CA LEU A 134 6.20 -9.47 4.72
C LEU A 134 5.04 -9.21 5.69
N LEU A 135 5.27 -9.33 6.99
CA LEU A 135 4.26 -9.03 8.01
C LEU A 135 3.91 -7.53 8.05
N GLU A 136 4.89 -6.65 7.87
CA GLU A 136 4.66 -5.22 7.66
C GLU A 136 3.79 -4.95 6.43
N ARG A 137 4.11 -5.60 5.30
CA ARG A 137 3.32 -5.45 4.07
C ARG A 137 1.88 -5.95 4.27
N LEU A 138 1.69 -7.04 5.02
CA LEU A 138 0.37 -7.56 5.37
C LEU A 138 -0.38 -6.63 6.32
N GLU A 139 0.27 -6.12 7.36
CA GLU A 139 -0.28 -5.14 8.31
C GLU A 139 -0.78 -3.87 7.58
N HIS A 140 0.03 -3.33 6.68
CA HIS A 140 -0.35 -2.20 5.84
C HIS A 140 -1.53 -2.54 4.93
N SER A 141 -1.56 -3.73 4.32
CA SER A 141 -2.69 -4.17 3.47
C SER A 141 -4.00 -4.23 4.27
N VAL A 142 -3.98 -4.86 5.45
CA VAL A 142 -5.15 -4.95 6.35
C VAL A 142 -5.62 -3.56 6.79
N THR A 143 -4.68 -2.68 7.12
CA THR A 143 -4.96 -1.30 7.52
C THR A 143 -5.59 -0.50 6.38
N ASN A 144 -5.11 -0.67 5.15
CA ASN A 144 -5.69 -0.06 3.95
C ASN A 144 -7.13 -0.53 3.72
N TYR A 145 -7.41 -1.83 3.82
CA TYR A 145 -8.78 -2.35 3.74
C TYR A 145 -9.68 -1.77 4.83
N ARG A 146 -9.18 -1.64 6.07
CA ARG A 146 -9.93 -1.01 7.17
C ARG A 146 -10.30 0.43 6.81
N HIS A 147 -9.36 1.22 6.33
CA HIS A 147 -9.59 2.61 5.93
C HIS A 147 -10.54 2.77 4.75
N ILE A 148 -10.51 1.85 3.80
CA ILE A 148 -11.46 1.83 2.68
C ILE A 148 -12.87 1.58 3.23
N VAL A 149 -13.07 0.51 4.00
CA VAL A 149 -14.39 0.15 4.57
C VAL A 149 -14.90 1.23 5.53
N GLU A 150 -14.01 1.86 6.30
CA GLU A 150 -14.32 2.95 7.22
C GLU A 150 -14.79 4.21 6.48
N ARG A 151 -14.42 4.39 5.20
CA ARG A 151 -14.80 5.56 4.40
C ARG A 151 -15.82 5.26 3.29
N LEU A 152 -16.28 4.02 3.14
CA LEU A 152 -17.37 3.70 2.20
C LEU A 152 -18.63 4.49 2.58
N GLU A 153 -19.21 5.16 1.58
CA GLU A 153 -20.52 5.78 1.72
C GLU A 153 -21.58 4.69 1.66
N ILE A 154 -22.26 4.49 2.78
CA ILE A 154 -23.33 3.50 2.94
C ILE A 154 -24.64 4.28 2.99
N LEU A 155 -25.43 4.20 1.93
CA LEU A 155 -26.80 4.71 1.93
C LEU A 155 -27.68 3.66 2.63
N ASP A 156 -28.16 3.98 3.82
CA ASP A 156 -29.13 3.13 4.52
C ASP A 156 -30.47 3.20 3.81
N GLY A 157 -30.76 2.17 3.02
CA GLY A 157 -32.12 1.89 2.56
C GLY A 157 -32.99 1.34 3.69
N GLY A 158 -33.28 2.15 4.70
CA GLY A 158 -34.37 1.91 5.65
C GLY A 158 -33.99 1.60 7.11
N ALA A 159 -34.59 2.41 8.00
CA ALA A 159 -34.78 2.34 9.47
C ALA A 159 -33.67 2.91 10.39
N PRO A 160 -34.03 3.72 11.42
CA PRO A 160 -33.07 4.32 12.35
C PRO A 160 -32.57 3.35 13.43
N SER A 161 -31.26 3.46 13.69
CA SER A 161 -30.57 3.41 14.99
C SER A 161 -30.92 2.28 15.98
N HIS A 162 -30.02 1.31 16.07
CA HIS A 162 -29.49 0.89 17.37
C HIS A 162 -27.97 0.74 17.25
N LEU A 163 -27.24 1.27 18.23
CA LEU A 163 -25.80 1.12 18.41
C LEU A 163 -25.36 -0.28 17.97
N ALA A 164 -24.55 -0.35 16.90
CA ALA A 164 -23.98 -1.58 16.40
C ALA A 164 -23.09 -2.19 17.50
N ARG A 165 -23.69 -3.04 18.35
CA ARG A 165 -22.95 -3.78 19.35
C ARG A 165 -22.12 -4.83 18.60
N PRO A 166 -20.80 -4.87 18.77
CA PRO A 166 -20.01 -5.99 18.27
C PRO A 166 -20.60 -7.27 18.87
N GLN A 167 -21.21 -8.11 18.03
CA GLN A 167 -21.60 -9.45 18.47
C GLN A 167 -20.31 -10.25 18.65
N HIS A 168 -19.95 -10.53 19.90
CA HIS A 168 -18.94 -11.52 20.22
C HIS A 168 -19.43 -12.88 19.66
N HIS A 169 -18.79 -13.33 18.57
CA HIS A 169 -18.94 -14.72 18.14
C HIS A 169 -18.18 -15.58 19.16
N HIS A 170 -18.92 -16.18 20.10
CA HIS A 170 -18.38 -16.99 21.20
C HIS A 170 -17.77 -18.34 20.75
N HIS A 171 -17.52 -18.57 19.46
CA HIS A 171 -17.12 -19.89 18.96
C HIS A 171 -16.20 -19.84 17.73
N CYS A 172 -15.15 -19.02 17.78
CA CYS A 172 -14.04 -19.13 16.84
C CYS A 172 -12.78 -19.47 17.62
N THR A 173 -12.65 -20.75 17.96
CA THR A 173 -11.40 -21.32 18.45
C THR A 173 -10.35 -21.18 17.34
N TYR A 174 -9.19 -20.71 17.74
CA TYR A 174 -7.97 -20.51 16.96
C TYR A 174 -7.84 -21.46 15.76
N LEU A 175 -7.47 -20.91 14.60
CA LEU A 175 -6.90 -21.71 13.51
C LEU A 175 -5.62 -22.35 14.03
N SER A 176 -5.72 -23.60 14.47
CA SER A 176 -4.60 -24.51 14.58
C SER A 176 -4.19 -24.87 13.16
N TYR A 177 -2.96 -24.55 12.78
CA TYR A 177 -2.34 -25.13 11.60
C TYR A 177 -1.93 -26.56 11.97
N GLU A 178 -2.64 -27.55 11.44
CA GLU A 178 -2.11 -28.91 11.23
C GLU A 178 -1.62 -29.03 9.78
#